data_AF-A0A0S4U4P4-F1
#
_entry.id   AF-A0A0S4U4P4-F1
#
_cell.length_a   1.000
_cell.length_b   1.000
_cell.length_c   1.000
_cell.angle_alpha   90.00
_cell.angle_beta   90.00
_cell.angle_gamma   90.00
#
_symmetry.space_group_name_H-M   'P 1'
#
loop_
_entity.id
_entity.type
_entity.pdbx_description
1 polymer ?
#
loop_
_entity_poly.entity_id
_entity_poly.type
_entity_poly.pdbx_seq_one_letter_code
_entity_poly.pdbx_strand_id
1 'polypeptide(L)'
;MMDKEEPIDIESLPRAADLGWVDRWKQAVDDGGTDLGFDDWFEGALIDAAGGHDSQPVQYRQGSVIFELQHAADFEIEQGGSTKRRFHCIMDGHVPFVSFYGDGDAERRPWISFSRLFTAEELHTLVLVG
;
A
#
# COMPACT_ATOMS: atom_id res chain seq x y z
N MET A 1 13.47 21.33 -16.15
CA MET A 1 13.86 19.93 -16.36
C MET A 1 13.62 19.29 -15.01
N MET A 2 12.47 18.64 -14.81
CA MET A 2 12.25 17.91 -13.55
C MET A 2 13.19 16.71 -13.61
N ASP A 3 14.13 16.63 -12.67
CA ASP A 3 14.91 15.43 -12.44
C ASP A 3 13.92 14.28 -12.25
N LYS A 4 13.90 13.32 -13.19
CA LYS A 4 13.12 12.10 -13.00
C LYS A 4 13.82 11.36 -11.86
N GLU A 5 13.20 11.35 -10.69
CA GLU A 5 13.64 10.52 -9.58
C GLU A 5 13.78 9.07 -10.06
N GLU A 6 14.90 8.44 -9.72
CA GLU A 6 15.13 7.04 -10.08
C GLU A 6 14.09 6.16 -9.36
N PRO A 7 13.54 5.11 -10.02
CA PRO A 7 12.58 4.22 -9.39
C PRO A 7 13.15 3.60 -8.10
N ILE A 8 12.36 3.64 -7.04
CA ILE A 8 12.73 3.08 -5.73
C ILE A 8 12.74 1.54 -5.84
N ASP A 9 13.84 0.91 -5.45
CA ASP A 9 13.88 -0.55 -5.38
C ASP A 9 12.97 -1.03 -4.23
N ILE A 10 11.85 -1.68 -4.58
CA ILE A 10 10.83 -2.05 -3.60
C ILE A 10 11.32 -3.08 -2.58
N GLU A 11 12.38 -3.84 -2.92
CA GLU A 11 12.99 -4.80 -1.99
C GLU A 11 13.98 -4.15 -1.01
N SER A 12 14.35 -2.89 -1.25
CA SER A 12 15.25 -2.12 -0.38
C SER A 12 14.50 -1.38 0.75
N LEU A 13 13.17 -1.31 0.66
CA LEU A 13 12.33 -0.62 1.62
C LEU A 13 12.37 -1.29 3.01
N PRO A 14 12.17 -0.51 4.09
CA PRO A 14 11.98 -1.06 5.42
C PRO A 14 10.88 -2.11 5.46
N ARG A 15 11.04 -3.13 6.29
CA ARG A 15 9.96 -4.09 6.51
C ARG A 15 8.86 -3.44 7.32
N ALA A 16 7.61 -3.83 7.08
CA ALA A 16 6.47 -3.34 7.84
C ALA A 16 6.64 -3.47 9.37
N ALA A 17 7.27 -4.56 9.82
CA ALA A 17 7.56 -4.79 11.24
C ALA A 17 8.51 -3.77 11.87
N ASP A 18 9.35 -3.11 11.08
CA ASP A 18 10.37 -2.17 11.56
C ASP A 18 9.82 -0.73 11.71
N LEU A 19 8.59 -0.48 11.26
CA LEU A 19 7.97 0.86 11.25
C LEU A 19 7.26 1.20 12.57
N GLY A 20 7.13 0.25 13.50
CA GLY A 20 6.62 0.49 14.85
C GLY A 20 5.12 0.81 14.94
N TRP A 21 4.35 0.59 13.86
CA TRP A 21 2.92 0.92 13.81
C TRP A 21 2.09 0.19 14.87
N VAL A 22 2.42 -1.07 15.16
CA VAL A 22 1.74 -1.85 16.21
C VAL A 22 1.92 -1.22 17.59
N ASP A 23 3.12 -0.74 17.91
CA ASP A 23 3.40 -0.13 19.21
C ASP A 23 2.73 1.25 19.32
N ARG A 24 2.70 2.02 18.23
CA ARG A 24 1.94 3.29 18.18
C ARG A 24 0.45 3.07 18.37
N TRP A 25 -0.12 2.05 17.74
CA TRP A 25 -1.54 1.68 17.92
C TRP A 25 -1.83 1.29 19.37
N LYS A 26 -1.01 0.43 19.97
CA LYS A 26 -1.16 0.04 21.38
C LYS A 26 -1.10 1.24 22.31
N GLN A 27 -0.14 2.14 22.10
CA GLN A 27 -0.05 3.37 22.87
C GLN A 27 -1.30 4.24 22.70
N ALA A 28 -1.82 4.38 21.49
CA ALA A 28 -3.05 5.13 21.23
C ALA A 28 -4.28 4.51 21.92
N VAL A 29 -4.35 3.18 22.02
CA VAL A 29 -5.39 2.47 22.80
C VAL A 29 -5.21 2.73 24.30
N ASP A 30 -4.00 2.56 24.82
CA ASP A 30 -3.70 2.73 26.24
C ASP A 30 -3.96 4.17 26.72
N ASP A 31 -3.72 5.16 25.87
CA ASP A 31 -3.99 6.57 26.14
C ASP A 31 -5.47 6.97 25.93
N GLY A 32 -6.33 6.04 25.48
CA GLY A 32 -7.73 6.30 25.17
C GLY A 32 -7.94 7.20 23.93
N GLY A 33 -6.94 7.26 23.04
CA GLY A 33 -6.96 8.03 21.80
C GLY A 33 -7.67 7.32 20.65
N THR A 34 -7.93 6.01 20.75
CA THR A 34 -8.70 5.23 19.76
C THR A 34 -9.34 3.99 20.38
N ASP A 35 -10.53 3.64 19.89
CA ASP A 35 -11.19 2.35 20.14
C ASP A 35 -11.19 1.45 18.89
N LEU A 36 -10.56 1.90 17.80
CA LEU A 36 -10.51 1.20 16.52
C LEU A 36 -9.56 -0.01 16.56
N GLY A 37 -9.91 -1.04 15.80
CA GLY A 37 -8.98 -2.12 15.47
C GLY A 37 -7.76 -1.59 14.71
N PHE A 38 -6.67 -2.36 14.72
CA PHE A 38 -5.40 -1.95 14.12
C PHE A 38 -5.55 -1.49 12.67
N ASP A 39 -6.25 -2.26 11.82
CA ASP A 39 -6.34 -1.96 10.38
C ASP A 39 -7.07 -0.65 10.09
N ASP A 40 -8.20 -0.40 10.74
CA ASP A 40 -8.97 0.84 10.60
C ASP A 40 -8.20 2.04 11.15
N TRP A 41 -7.55 1.87 12.31
CA TRP A 41 -6.72 2.90 12.91
C TRP A 41 -5.50 3.24 12.04
N PHE A 42 -4.83 2.22 11.50
CA PHE A 42 -3.62 2.37 10.70
C PHE A 42 -3.91 3.11 9.40
N GLU A 43 -4.99 2.76 8.72
CA GLU A 43 -5.43 3.47 7.52
C GLU A 43 -5.76 4.94 7.82
N GLY A 44 -6.56 5.20 8.86
CA GLY A 44 -6.91 6.56 9.25
C GLY A 44 -5.66 7.39 9.60
N ALA A 45 -4.74 6.82 10.37
CA ALA A 45 -3.50 7.48 10.75
C ALA A 45 -2.64 7.86 9.53
N LEU A 46 -2.57 7.02 8.51
CA LEU A 46 -1.81 7.29 7.28
C LEU A 46 -2.49 8.31 6.37
N ILE A 47 -3.82 8.22 6.21
CA ILE A 47 -4.59 9.19 5.41
C ILE A 47 -4.49 10.59 6.03
N ASP A 48 -4.60 10.69 7.36
CA ASP A 48 -4.49 11.97 8.07
C ASP A 48 -3.06 12.53 7.98
N ALA A 49 -2.05 11.68 8.09
CA ALA A 49 -0.64 12.09 8.02
C ALA A 49 -0.25 12.66 6.65
N ALA A 50 -0.82 12.13 5.56
CA ALA A 50 -0.60 12.61 4.21
C ALA A 50 -1.22 14.01 3.94
N GLY A 51 -2.13 14.48 4.82
CA GLY A 51 -2.72 15.81 4.74
C GLY A 51 -3.44 16.11 3.41
N GLY A 52 -3.83 15.08 2.65
CA GLY A 52 -4.40 15.22 1.31
C GLY A 52 -3.41 15.60 0.19
N HIS A 53 -2.10 15.58 0.46
CA HIS A 53 -1.05 16.03 -0.47
C HIS A 53 -0.32 14.91 -1.23
N ASP A 54 -0.35 13.65 -0.77
CA ASP A 54 0.39 12.54 -1.40
C ASP A 54 -0.35 11.84 -2.56
N SER A 55 -1.05 12.60 -3.41
CA SER A 55 -1.69 12.03 -4.61
C SER A 55 -0.70 11.78 -5.76
N GLN A 56 0.58 12.08 -5.61
CA GLN A 56 1.55 11.87 -6.68
C GLN A 56 1.94 10.39 -6.77
N PRO A 57 1.89 9.79 -7.98
CA PRO A 57 2.39 8.44 -8.17
C PRO A 57 3.87 8.34 -7.82
N VAL A 58 4.24 7.27 -7.11
CA VAL A 58 5.63 6.91 -6.79
C VAL A 58 6.05 5.77 -7.69
N GLN A 59 7.20 5.92 -8.37
CA GLN A 59 7.79 4.85 -9.18
C GLN A 59 8.59 3.88 -8.32
N TYR A 60 8.27 2.60 -8.48
CA TYR A 60 8.97 1.49 -7.88
C TYR A 60 9.60 0.60 -8.95
N ARG A 61 10.63 -0.15 -8.55
CA ARG A 61 11.24 -1.20 -9.35
C ARG A 61 11.32 -2.49 -8.57
N GLN A 62 10.97 -3.61 -9.22
CA GLN A 62 11.22 -4.97 -8.74
C GLN A 62 11.96 -5.75 -9.83
N GLY A 63 13.25 -5.98 -9.63
CA GLY A 63 14.12 -6.54 -10.68
C GLY A 63 14.18 -5.61 -11.90
N SER A 64 13.64 -6.07 -13.04
CA SER A 64 13.56 -5.31 -14.29
C SER A 64 12.21 -4.61 -14.51
N VAL A 65 11.22 -4.84 -13.64
CA VAL A 65 9.88 -4.27 -13.78
C VAL A 65 9.82 -2.93 -13.08
N ILE A 66 9.33 -1.91 -13.77
CA ILE A 66 9.02 -0.59 -13.22
C ILE A 66 7.51 -0.43 -13.21
N PHE A 67 6.96 0.03 -12.09
CA PHE A 67 5.52 0.23 -11.91
C PHE A 67 5.29 1.43 -10.99
N GLU A 68 4.07 1.94 -11.01
CA GLU A 68 3.65 3.09 -10.22
C GLU A 68 2.57 2.68 -9.23
N LEU A 69 2.68 3.19 -8.01
CA LEU A 69 1.61 3.12 -7.02
C LEU A 69 1.27 4.54 -6.59
N GLN A 70 0.06 4.73 -6.09
CA GLN A 70 -0.43 6.01 -5.60
C GLN A 70 -1.05 5.79 -4.21
N HIS A 71 -0.81 6.72 -3.30
CA HIS A 71 -1.39 6.67 -1.96
C HIS A 71 -2.92 6.83 -2.03
N ALA A 72 -3.62 6.07 -1.18
CA ALA A 72 -5.08 6.02 -1.09
C ALA A 72 -5.77 5.74 -2.43
N ALA A 73 -5.20 4.83 -3.23
CA ALA A 73 -5.71 4.49 -4.55
C ALA A 73 -5.95 2.99 -4.70
N ASP A 74 -6.92 2.64 -5.56
CA ASP A 74 -7.28 1.26 -5.86
C ASP A 74 -6.57 0.75 -7.11
N PHE A 75 -6.15 -0.50 -7.07
CA PHE A 75 -5.44 -1.15 -8.17
C PHE A 75 -6.05 -2.51 -8.49
N GLU A 76 -5.88 -2.93 -9.73
CA GLU A 76 -6.22 -4.25 -10.22
C GLU A 76 -4.98 -4.92 -10.83
N ILE A 77 -4.86 -6.22 -10.62
CA ILE A 77 -3.76 -7.04 -11.15
C ILE A 77 -4.29 -8.40 -11.61
N GLU A 78 -3.75 -8.94 -12.70
CA GLU A 78 -4.10 -10.28 -13.18
C GLU A 78 -3.28 -11.33 -12.43
N GLN A 79 -3.96 -12.32 -11.85
CA GLN A 79 -3.36 -13.48 -11.20
C GLN A 79 -3.64 -14.74 -12.02
N GLY A 80 -2.70 -15.12 -12.89
CA GLY A 80 -2.74 -16.40 -13.61
C GLY A 80 -3.93 -16.54 -14.58
N GLY A 81 -3.84 -15.89 -15.74
CA GLY A 81 -4.89 -15.92 -16.76
C GLY A 81 -5.92 -14.80 -16.54
N SER A 82 -7.22 -15.11 -16.59
CA SER A 82 -8.29 -14.09 -16.55
C SER A 82 -8.73 -13.68 -15.15
N THR A 83 -8.15 -14.25 -14.09
CA THR A 83 -8.54 -13.93 -12.71
C THR A 83 -7.91 -12.60 -12.32
N LYS A 84 -8.73 -11.65 -11.89
CA LYS A 84 -8.29 -10.33 -11.44
C LYS A 84 -8.38 -10.23 -9.91
N ARG A 85 -7.41 -9.57 -9.30
CA ARG A 85 -7.43 -9.20 -7.88
C ARG A 85 -7.40 -7.69 -7.76
N ARG A 86 -8.28 -7.15 -6.91
CA ARG A 86 -8.28 -5.73 -6.56
C ARG A 86 -7.75 -5.51 -5.16
N PHE A 87 -7.06 -4.40 -4.97
CA PHE A 87 -6.56 -3.98 -3.67
C PHE A 87 -6.53 -2.46 -3.54
N HIS A 88 -6.75 -1.99 -2.32
CA HIS A 88 -6.50 -0.61 -1.93
C HIS A 88 -5.02 -0.48 -1.54
N CYS A 89 -4.37 0.61 -1.94
CA CYS A 89 -2.99 0.92 -1.60
C CYS A 89 -2.92 2.18 -0.74
N ILE A 90 -2.21 2.10 0.39
CA ILE A 90 -1.81 3.24 1.21
C ILE A 90 -0.29 3.22 1.40
N MET A 91 0.29 4.37 1.67
CA MET A 91 1.74 4.53 1.82
C MET A 91 2.10 5.20 3.14
N ASP A 92 3.14 4.68 3.80
CA ASP A 92 3.88 5.34 4.87
C ASP A 92 5.17 5.91 4.28
N GLY A 93 5.16 7.19 3.90
CA GLY A 93 6.19 7.76 3.03
C GLY A 93 6.27 6.98 1.71
N HIS A 94 7.39 6.29 1.46
CA HIS A 94 7.57 5.44 0.28
C HIS A 94 7.33 3.95 0.54
N VAL A 95 6.79 3.55 1.70
CA VAL A 95 6.51 2.14 2.00
C VAL A 95 5.05 1.82 1.66
N PRO A 96 4.78 1.04 0.60
CA PRO A 96 3.42 0.69 0.20
C PRO A 96 2.86 -0.50 1.01
N PHE A 97 1.62 -0.33 1.44
CA PHE A 97 0.76 -1.33 2.05
C PHE A 97 -0.46 -1.56 1.17
N VAL A 98 -0.95 -2.79 1.15
CA VAL A 98 -2.15 -3.15 0.40
C VAL A 98 -3.15 -3.92 1.23
N SER A 99 -4.42 -3.70 0.93
CA SER A 99 -5.55 -4.46 1.45
C SER A 99 -6.38 -4.95 0.27
N PHE A 100 -6.48 -6.28 0.11
CA PHE A 100 -7.28 -6.88 -0.94
C PHE A 100 -8.77 -6.87 -0.60
N TYR A 101 -9.61 -6.72 -1.62
CA TYR A 101 -11.06 -6.86 -1.48
C TYR A 101 -11.65 -7.61 -2.68
N GLY A 102 -12.78 -8.27 -2.48
CA GLY A 102 -13.45 -9.10 -3.50
C GLY A 102 -14.66 -8.41 -4.12
N ASP A 103 -15.16 -8.98 -5.22
CA ASP A 103 -16.48 -8.62 -5.75
C ASP A 103 -17.56 -9.29 -4.89
N GLY A 104 -18.15 -8.56 -3.95
CA GLY A 104 -19.34 -9.01 -3.23
C GLY A 104 -19.40 -8.69 -1.75
N ASP A 105 -18.26 -8.43 -1.09
CA ASP A 105 -18.25 -7.95 0.29
C ASP A 105 -17.15 -6.89 0.45
N ALA A 106 -17.56 -5.76 1.01
CA ALA A 106 -16.69 -4.64 1.41
C ALA A 106 -15.81 -4.98 2.64
N GLU A 107 -15.61 -6.27 2.92
CA GLU A 107 -14.74 -6.74 4.00
C GLU A 107 -13.29 -6.47 3.60
N ARG A 108 -12.78 -5.34 4.06
CA ARG A 108 -11.36 -4.99 3.94
C ARG A 108 -10.54 -6.04 4.68
N ARG A 109 -9.63 -6.68 3.93
CA ARG A 109 -8.66 -7.62 4.47
C ARG A 109 -7.55 -6.87 5.22
N PRO A 110 -6.78 -7.54 6.09
CA PRO A 110 -5.69 -6.89 6.82
C PRO A 110 -4.69 -6.21 5.88
N TRP A 111 -4.09 -5.13 6.37
CA TRP A 111 -3.01 -4.44 5.68
C TRP A 111 -1.75 -5.29 5.65
N ILE A 112 -1.18 -5.47 4.46
CA ILE A 112 0.08 -6.20 4.27
C ILE A 112 1.07 -5.38 3.46
N SER A 113 2.37 -5.60 3.70
CA SER A 113 3.43 -4.97 2.90
C SER A 113 3.37 -5.43 1.45
N PHE A 114 3.51 -4.50 0.50
CA PHE A 114 3.56 -4.83 -0.93
C PHE A 114 4.80 -5.64 -1.32
N SER A 115 5.93 -5.43 -0.64
CA SER A 115 7.22 -6.02 -1.01
C SER A 115 7.10 -7.55 -1.17
N ARG A 116 7.49 -8.06 -2.35
CA ARG A 116 7.45 -9.50 -2.71
C ARG A 116 6.06 -10.14 -2.74
N LEU A 117 4.99 -9.35 -2.73
CA LEU A 117 3.62 -9.86 -2.80
C LEU A 117 3.23 -10.33 -4.21
N PHE A 118 3.80 -9.70 -5.22
CA PHE A 118 3.50 -9.95 -6.63
C PHE A 118 4.74 -10.39 -7.39
N THR A 119 4.54 -11.29 -8.33
CA THR A 119 5.56 -11.68 -9.31
C THR A 119 5.78 -10.55 -10.33
N ALA A 120 6.92 -10.61 -11.03
CA ALA A 120 7.18 -9.69 -12.14
C ALA A 120 6.06 -9.72 -13.20
N GLU A 121 5.57 -10.90 -13.56
CA GLU A 121 4.51 -11.07 -14.57
C GLU A 121 3.21 -10.39 -14.13
N GLU A 122 2.79 -10.60 -12.88
CA GLU A 122 1.60 -9.94 -12.33
C GLU A 122 1.77 -8.42 -12.37
N LEU A 123 2.94 -7.88 -11.97
CA LEU A 123 3.18 -6.44 -11.93
C LEU A 123 3.11 -5.76 -13.31
N HIS A 124 3.32 -6.47 -14.42
CA HIS A 124 3.14 -5.89 -15.76
C HIS A 124 1.66 -5.63 -16.10
N THR A 125 0.75 -6.26 -15.37
CA THR A 125 -0.70 -6.14 -15.57
C THR A 125 -1.34 -5.14 -14.60
N LEU A 126 -0.53 -4.52 -13.73
CA LEU A 126 -1.00 -3.58 -12.73
C LEU A 126 -1.66 -2.36 -13.39
N VAL A 127 -2.90 -2.09 -13.01
CA VAL A 127 -3.64 -0.92 -13.47
C VAL A 127 -4.32 -0.21 -12.30
N LEU A 128 -4.35 1.13 -12.36
CA LEU A 128 -5.13 1.96 -11.46
C LEU A 128 -6.62 1.80 -11.76
N VAL A 129 -7.44 1.66 -10.71
CA VAL A 129 -8.90 1.61 -10.76
C VAL A 129 -9.45 2.99 -10.36
N GLY A 130 -10.42 3.50 -11.12
CA GLY A 130 -11.03 4.82 -10.92
C GLY A 130 -12.55 4.75 -10.88
#